data_AF-X1U1R6-F1
#
_entry.id   AF-X1U1R6-F1
#
_cell.length_a   1.000
_cell.length_b   1.000
_cell.length_c   1.000
_cell.angle_alpha   90.00
_cell.angle_beta   90.00
_cell.angle_gamma   90.00
#
_symmetry.space_group_name_H-M   'P 1'
#
loop_
_entity.id
_entity.type
_entity.pdbx_description
1 polymer ?
#
loop_
_entity_poly.entity_id
_entity_poly.type
_entity_poly.pdbx_seq_one_letter_code
_entity_poly.pdbx_strand_id
1 'polypeptide(L)'
;MIIEPGSKKLEELVTEFWSIRLRYSFAPPKVTIYSREEYIEETGNDKTVARYSPEEGQLSLLPNIIAHIELLLHELAHHLQSSQLGSAEFLRTYDKYTEEFGYHNNPYEVEAR
;
A
#
# COMPACT_ATOMS: atom_id res chain seq x y z
N MET A 1 2.46 19.38 3.83
CA MET A 1 0.98 19.30 3.76
C MET A 1 0.57 18.08 4.59
N ILE A 2 -0.34 18.24 5.55
CA ILE A 2 -0.89 17.15 6.35
C ILE A 2 -2.31 16.92 5.84
N ILE A 3 -2.71 15.66 5.64
CA ILE A 3 -4.07 15.31 5.23
C ILE A 3 -4.79 14.78 6.47
N GLU A 4 -5.85 15.48 6.87
CA GLU A 4 -6.63 15.10 8.05
C GLU A 4 -7.26 13.70 7.89
N PRO A 5 -7.27 12.88 8.95
CA PRO A 5 -8.05 11.64 9.00
C PRO A 5 -9.51 11.86 8.58
N GLY A 6 -10.07 10.92 7.83
CA GLY A 6 -11.42 11.02 7.26
C GLY A 6 -11.55 11.94 6.02
N SER A 7 -10.47 12.60 5.59
CA SER A 7 -10.45 13.33 4.32
C SER A 7 -10.49 12.38 3.13
N LYS A 8 -11.43 12.60 2.21
CA LYS A 8 -11.52 11.87 0.94
C LYS A 8 -10.52 12.34 -0.12
N LYS A 9 -9.82 13.44 0.12
CA LYS A 9 -8.98 14.08 -0.91
C LYS A 9 -7.88 13.16 -1.42
N LEU A 10 -7.28 12.37 -0.53
CA LEU A 10 -6.23 11.43 -0.91
C LEU A 10 -6.78 10.23 -1.66
N GLU A 11 -7.92 9.68 -1.23
CA GLU A 11 -8.62 8.60 -1.92
C GLU A 11 -8.96 8.98 -3.36
N GLU A 12 -9.47 10.21 -3.57
CA GLU A 12 -9.74 10.78 -4.89
C GLU A 12 -8.47 10.85 -5.76
N LEU A 13 -7.37 11.36 -5.19
CA LEU A 13 -6.09 11.49 -5.90
C LEU A 13 -5.47 10.14 -6.26
N VAL A 14 -5.51 9.18 -5.33
CA VAL A 14 -5.04 7.81 -5.58
C VAL A 14 -5.88 7.15 -6.67
N THR A 15 -7.20 7.29 -6.60
CA THR A 15 -8.13 6.77 -7.61
C THR A 15 -7.87 7.39 -8.99
N GLU A 16 -7.69 8.71 -9.05
CA GLU A 16 -7.39 9.44 -10.30
C GLU A 16 -6.05 8.97 -10.89
N PHE A 17 -5.01 8.90 -10.06
CA PHE A 17 -3.68 8.44 -10.46
C PHE A 17 -3.72 7.01 -10.99
N TRP A 18 -4.35 6.10 -10.25
CA TRP A 18 -4.49 4.69 -10.62
C TRP A 18 -5.22 4.51 -11.97
N SER A 19 -6.36 5.19 -12.11
CA SER A 19 -7.27 4.95 -13.24
C SER A 19 -6.84 5.70 -14.50
N ILE A 20 -6.39 6.95 -14.36
CA ILE A 20 -6.13 7.85 -15.50
C ILE A 20 -4.67 7.78 -15.93
N ARG A 21 -3.73 7.77 -14.97
CA ARG A 21 -2.29 7.83 -15.28
C ARG A 21 -1.72 6.45 -15.56
N LEU A 22 -2.02 5.48 -14.69
CA LEU A 22 -1.47 4.13 -14.84
C LEU A 22 -2.31 3.24 -15.74
N ARG A 23 -3.61 3.54 -15.89
CA ARG A 23 -4.57 2.82 -16.76
C ARG A 23 -4.64 1.33 -16.47
N TYR A 24 -4.50 0.94 -15.20
CA TYR A 24 -4.70 -0.44 -14.81
C TYR A 24 -6.16 -0.83 -14.94
N SER A 25 -6.42 -2.06 -15.39
CA SER A 25 -7.76 -2.62 -15.52
C SER A 25 -8.40 -3.02 -14.19
N PHE A 26 -7.62 -2.98 -13.10
CA PHE A 26 -8.05 -3.35 -11.75
C PHE A 26 -8.64 -2.13 -11.04
N ALA A 27 -9.55 -2.37 -10.10
CA ALA A 27 -10.04 -1.33 -9.21
C ALA A 27 -8.87 -0.73 -8.40
N PRO A 28 -8.91 0.57 -8.06
CA PRO A 28 -7.94 1.15 -7.13
C PRO A 28 -8.09 0.53 -5.73
N PRO A 29 -7.06 0.62 -4.88
CA PRO A 29 -7.16 0.15 -3.51
C PRO A 29 -8.08 1.06 -2.70
N LYS A 30 -8.69 0.51 -1.65
CA LYS A 30 -9.32 1.35 -0.61
C LYS A 30 -8.22 2.15 0.09
N VAL A 31 -8.53 3.39 0.48
CA VAL A 31 -7.56 4.24 1.19
C VAL A 31 -8.18 4.72 2.49
N THR A 32 -7.50 4.44 3.61
CA THR A 32 -7.90 4.95 4.93
C THR A 32 -6.75 5.70 5.57
N ILE A 33 -7.02 6.93 5.99
CA ILE A 33 -6.07 7.77 6.73
C ILE A 33 -6.43 7.70 8.21
N TYR A 34 -5.49 7.26 9.01
CA TYR A 34 -5.64 7.05 10.44
C TYR A 34 -4.91 8.13 11.24
N SER A 35 -5.32 8.35 12.49
CA SER A 35 -4.39 8.92 13.47
C SER A 35 -3.20 7.97 13.71
N ARG A 36 -2.18 8.44 14.44
CA ARG A 36 -0.99 7.62 14.69
C ARG A 36 -1.32 6.41 15.55
N GLU A 37 -2.15 6.59 16.56
CA GLU A 37 -2.58 5.55 17.49
C GLU A 37 -3.42 4.49 16.77
N GLU A 38 -4.43 4.93 16.01
CA GLU A 38 -5.29 4.02 15.21
C GLU A 38 -4.49 3.26 14.16
N TYR A 39 -3.50 3.89 13.52
CA TYR A 39 -2.63 3.21 12.55
C TYR A 39 -1.84 2.06 13.18
N ILE A 40 -1.30 2.27 14.38
CA ILE A 40 -0.55 1.23 15.11
C ILE A 40 -1.51 0.12 15.55
N GLU A 41 -2.71 0.46 16.00
CA GLU A 41 -3.73 -0.52 16.38
C GLU A 41 -4.16 -1.39 15.18
N GLU A 42 -4.48 -0.75 14.05
CA GLU A 42 -4.96 -1.41 12.83
C GLU A 42 -3.86 -2.26 12.17
N THR A 43 -2.64 -1.73 12.10
CA THR A 43 -1.57 -2.39 11.34
C THR A 43 -0.61 -3.20 12.22
N GLY A 44 -0.52 -2.91 13.52
CA GLY A 44 0.54 -3.41 14.39
C GLY A 44 1.93 -2.87 14.04
N ASN A 45 2.03 -1.79 13.25
CA ASN A 45 3.30 -1.23 12.78
C ASN A 45 3.49 0.21 13.26
N ASP A 46 4.58 0.47 14.00
CA ASP A 46 4.96 1.80 14.49
C ASP A 46 6.17 2.39 13.76
N LYS A 47 6.65 1.77 12.68
CA LYS A 47 7.87 2.20 11.97
C LYS A 47 7.59 2.79 10.60
N THR A 48 6.48 2.42 9.98
CA THR A 48 6.10 2.92 8.65
C THR A 48 4.96 3.94 8.75
N VAL A 49 4.72 4.63 7.64
CA VAL A 49 3.66 5.64 7.50
C VAL A 49 2.62 5.25 6.45
N ALA A 50 2.82 4.10 5.81
CA ALA A 50 1.97 3.48 4.83
C ALA A 50 2.10 1.97 4.96
N ARG A 51 1.01 1.26 4.65
CA ARG A 51 0.99 -0.19 4.55
C ARG A 51 -0.15 -0.64 3.63
N TYR A 52 0.15 -1.55 2.72
CA TYR A 52 -0.85 -2.32 1.98
C TYR A 52 -1.25 -3.59 2.74
N SER A 53 -2.56 -3.86 2.80
CA SER A 53 -3.15 -5.12 3.26
C SER A 53 -3.75 -5.86 2.05
N PRO A 54 -3.10 -6.94 1.56
CA PRO A 54 -3.57 -7.68 0.38
C PRO A 54 -4.96 -8.28 0.53
N GLU A 55 -5.30 -8.79 1.72
CA GLU A 55 -6.59 -9.45 1.96
C GLU A 55 -7.76 -8.45 1.90
N GLU A 56 -7.55 -7.24 2.42
CA GLU A 56 -8.55 -6.17 2.44
C GLU A 56 -8.55 -5.31 1.17
N GLY A 57 -7.50 -5.42 0.36
CA GLY A 57 -7.24 -4.53 -0.78
C GLY A 57 -7.13 -3.06 -0.36
N GLN A 58 -6.54 -2.80 0.81
CA GLN A 58 -6.54 -1.49 1.47
C GLN A 58 -5.14 -0.95 1.68
N LEU A 59 -4.98 0.37 1.48
CA LEU A 59 -3.87 1.18 1.93
C LEU A 59 -4.23 1.89 3.23
N SER A 60 -3.53 1.55 4.30
CA SER A 60 -3.58 2.25 5.58
C SER A 60 -2.45 3.28 5.63
N LEU A 61 -2.78 4.55 5.87
CA LEU A 61 -1.82 5.66 5.73
C LEU A 61 -1.85 6.60 6.96
N LEU A 62 -0.71 7.22 7.26
CA LEU A 62 -0.62 8.33 8.21
C LEU A 62 -0.84 9.70 7.53
N PRO A 63 -1.26 10.73 8.29
CA PRO A 63 -1.61 12.06 7.76
C PRO A 63 -0.46 12.76 7.01
N ASN A 64 0.78 12.43 7.33
CA ASN A 64 1.99 13.00 6.73
C ASN A 64 2.48 12.26 5.48
N ILE A 65 1.72 11.30 4.94
CA ILE A 65 2.12 10.46 3.79
C ILE A 65 2.59 11.25 2.56
N ILE A 66 2.12 12.49 2.37
CA ILE A 66 2.56 13.35 1.25
C ILE A 66 4.07 13.65 1.32
N ALA A 67 4.65 13.71 2.52
CA ALA A 67 6.10 13.86 2.68
C ALA A 67 6.88 12.58 2.33
N HIS A 68 6.18 11.46 2.10
CA HIS A 68 6.70 10.13 1.87
C HIS A 68 6.04 9.50 0.62
N ILE A 69 5.87 10.29 -0.44
CA ILE A 69 5.15 9.87 -1.66
C ILE A 69 5.72 8.60 -2.29
N GLU A 70 7.04 8.39 -2.18
CA GLU A 70 7.71 7.16 -2.65
C GLU A 70 7.17 5.91 -1.95
N LEU A 71 6.87 5.99 -0.64
CA LEU A 71 6.25 4.89 0.10
C LEU A 71 4.81 4.65 -0.37
N LEU A 72 4.05 5.69 -0.69
CA LEU A 72 2.71 5.49 -1.25
C LEU A 72 2.77 4.78 -2.61
N LEU A 73 3.72 5.14 -3.48
CA LEU A 73 3.91 4.48 -4.77
C LEU A 73 4.34 3.02 -4.61
N HIS A 74 5.22 2.75 -3.65
CA HIS A 74 5.65 1.40 -3.28
C HIS A 74 4.46 0.51 -2.89
N GLU A 75 3.61 0.97 -1.97
CA GLU A 75 2.44 0.20 -1.54
C GLU A 75 1.40 0.04 -2.67
N LEU A 76 1.28 1.02 -3.58
CA LEU A 76 0.46 0.89 -4.79
C LEU A 76 1.00 -0.19 -5.74
N ALA A 77 2.31 -0.37 -5.84
CA ALA A 77 2.91 -1.45 -6.62
C ALA A 77 2.56 -2.82 -6.02
N HIS A 78 2.58 -2.96 -4.69
CA HIS A 78 2.11 -4.18 -4.03
C HIS A 78 0.62 -4.46 -4.27
N HIS A 79 -0.21 -3.41 -4.30
CA HIS A 79 -1.60 -3.58 -4.70
C HIS A 79 -1.75 -4.08 -6.14
N LEU A 80 -0.94 -3.58 -7.09
CA LEU A 80 -0.94 -4.06 -8.47
C LEU A 80 -0.53 -5.53 -8.57
N GLN A 81 0.60 -5.88 -7.96
CA GLN A 81 1.12 -7.26 -7.93
C GLN A 81 0.07 -8.22 -7.34
N SER A 82 -0.51 -7.83 -6.21
CA SER A 82 -1.60 -8.56 -5.57
C SER A 82 -2.86 -8.66 -6.43
N SER A 83 -3.20 -7.63 -7.20
CA SER A 83 -4.36 -7.64 -8.10
C SER A 83 -4.15 -8.56 -9.31
N GLN A 84 -2.90 -8.71 -9.77
CA GLN A 84 -2.54 -9.60 -10.87
C GLN A 84 -2.52 -11.07 -10.46
N LEU A 85 -2.00 -11.38 -9.28
CA LEU A 85 -1.84 -12.76 -8.79
C LEU A 85 -3.04 -13.27 -8.00
N GLY A 86 -3.82 -12.37 -7.42
CA GLY A 86 -4.77 -12.67 -6.35
C GLY A 86 -4.08 -12.60 -4.98
N SER A 87 -4.78 -12.07 -3.98
CA SER A 87 -4.23 -11.74 -2.65
C SER A 87 -3.59 -12.95 -1.95
N ALA A 88 -4.25 -14.11 -1.94
CA ALA A 88 -3.75 -15.32 -1.30
C ALA A 88 -2.45 -15.84 -1.95
N GLU A 89 -2.38 -15.82 -3.28
CA GLU A 89 -1.20 -16.29 -4.01
C GLU A 89 -0.03 -15.28 -3.90
N PHE A 90 -0.34 -13.99 -3.93
CA PHE A 90 0.62 -12.93 -3.65
C PHE A 90 1.27 -13.13 -2.28
N LEU A 91 0.48 -13.25 -1.21
CA LEU A 91 0.99 -13.46 0.15
C LEU A 91 1.85 -14.72 0.25
N ARG A 92 1.34 -15.86 -0.25
CA ARG A 92 2.07 -17.12 -0.24
C ARG A 92 3.43 -17.01 -0.94
N THR A 93 3.48 -16.33 -2.08
CA THR A 93 4.72 -16.17 -2.86
C THR A 93 5.66 -15.16 -2.22
N TYR A 94 5.10 -14.07 -1.69
CA TYR A 94 5.84 -13.03 -0.99
C TYR A 94 6.51 -13.61 0.26
N ASP A 95 5.79 -14.38 1.08
CA ASP A 95 6.32 -15.03 2.27
C ASP A 95 7.44 -16.01 1.92
N LYS A 96 7.19 -16.87 0.91
CA LYS A 96 8.20 -17.81 0.41
C LYS A 96 9.50 -17.10 0.01
N TYR A 97 9.40 -16.03 -0.78
CA TYR A 97 10.59 -15.30 -1.23
C TYR A 97 11.28 -14.52 -0.10
N THR A 98 10.50 -13.99 0.83
CA THR A 98 11.05 -13.34 2.02
C THR A 98 11.82 -14.32 2.89
N GLU A 99 11.33 -15.55 3.06
CA GLU A 99 12.02 -16.62 3.79
C GLU A 99 13.29 -17.07 3.06
N GLU A 100 13.23 -17.26 1.74
CA GLU A 100 14.33 -17.82 0.95
C GLU A 100 15.46 -16.80 0.69
N PHE A 101 15.12 -15.54 0.43
CA PHE A 101 16.07 -14.52 -0.05
C PHE A 101 16.23 -13.33 0.90
N GLY A 102 15.39 -13.25 1.94
CA GLY A 102 15.27 -12.10 2.83
C GLY A 102 14.43 -10.98 2.24
N TYR A 103 13.77 -10.21 3.10
CA TYR A 103 12.88 -9.09 2.73
C TYR A 103 13.49 -8.16 1.68
N HIS A 104 14.73 -7.69 1.91
CA HIS A 104 15.36 -6.71 1.01
C HIS A 104 15.63 -7.22 -0.41
N ASN A 105 15.68 -8.53 -0.62
CA ASN A 105 15.92 -9.17 -1.92
C ASN A 105 14.67 -9.88 -2.45
N ASN A 106 13.52 -9.77 -1.77
CA ASN A 106 12.27 -10.31 -2.27
C ASN A 106 11.97 -9.65 -3.64
N PRO A 107 11.74 -10.41 -4.72
CA PRO A 107 11.48 -9.84 -6.04
C PRO A 107 10.36 -8.79 -6.06
N TYR A 108 9.31 -8.98 -5.27
CA TYR A 108 8.22 -8.01 -5.18
C TYR A 108 8.64 -6.70 -4.50
N GLU A 109 9.51 -6.78 -3.49
CA GLU A 109 10.12 -5.62 -2.82
C GLU A 109 11.13 -4.90 -3.71
N VAL A 110 11.82 -5.62 -4.57
CA VAL A 110 12.76 -5.04 -5.54
C VAL A 110 12.01 -4.33 -6.67
N GLU A 111 10.94 -4.94 -7.18
CA GLU A 111 10.10 -4.35 -8.23
C GLU A 111 9.32 -3.13 -7.75
N ALA A 112 8.93 -3.09 -6.47
CA ALA A 112 8.15 -1.99 -5.88
C ALA A 112 9.00 -0.77 -5.46
N ARG A 113 10.31 -0.74 -5.75
CA ARG A 113 11.20 0.41 -5.46
C ARG A 113 11.35 1.33 -6.67
#